data_AF-A0A822APJ0-F1
#
_entry.id   AF-A0A822APJ0-F1
#
_cell.length_a   1.000
_cell.length_b   1.000
_cell.length_c   1.000
_cell.angle_alpha   90.00
_cell.angle_beta   90.00
_cell.angle_gamma   90.00
#
_symmetry.space_group_name_H-M   'P 1'
#
loop_
_entity.id
_entity.type
_entity.pdbx_description
1 polymer ?
#
loop_
_entity_poly.entity_id
_entity_poly.type
_entity_poly.pdbx_seq_one_letter_code
_entity_poly.pdbx_strand_id
1 'polypeptide(L)'
;MIILLCNFRTLFLLFIFGQLSQQYVKATWPSLNSSTIQLLGLFSDEVNASQPSEFTIHSRAMFKAAVILSQQYNITIEGQFIGWNVGQTGGRAIDAMSSTCQAASTSNIVGIVGPAYSRESPI
;
A
#
# COMPACT_ATOMS: atom_id res chain seq x y z
N MET A 1 32.63 -26.38 37.52
CA MET A 1 32.29 -25.09 36.85
C MET A 1 32.73 -25.01 35.38
N ILE A 2 33.35 -26.04 34.78
CA ILE A 2 33.75 -26.02 33.36
C ILE A 2 32.70 -26.68 32.44
N ILE A 3 31.99 -27.69 32.95
CA ILE A 3 30.96 -28.44 32.21
C ILE A 3 29.71 -27.59 31.93
N LEU A 4 29.36 -26.66 32.84
CA LEU A 4 28.18 -25.79 32.70
C LEU A 4 28.37 -24.73 31.59
N LEU A 5 29.60 -24.21 31.43
CA LEU A 5 29.95 -23.22 30.41
C LEU A 5 29.93 -23.82 29.00
N CYS A 6 30.27 -25.11 28.86
CA CYS A 6 30.23 -25.81 27.58
C CYS A 6 28.78 -25.95 27.07
N ASN A 7 27.83 -26.25 27.96
CA ASN A 7 26.42 -26.41 27.62
C ASN A 7 25.78 -25.09 27.14
N PHE A 8 26.13 -23.97 27.77
CA PHE A 8 25.64 -22.64 27.39
C PHE A 8 26.13 -22.21 26.01
N ARG A 9 27.40 -22.50 25.68
CA ARG A 9 27.99 -22.15 24.38
C ARG A 9 27.36 -22.96 23.24
N THR A 10 27.04 -24.23 23.48
CA THR A 10 26.36 -25.09 22.49
C THR A 10 24.91 -24.64 22.27
N LEU A 11 24.18 -24.30 23.32
CA LEU A 11 22.82 -23.73 23.23
C LEU A 11 22.81 -22.42 22.43
N PHE A 12 23.78 -21.54 22.66
CA PHE A 12 23.90 -20.28 21.93
C PHE A 12 24.18 -20.48 20.43
N LEU A 13 25.04 -21.44 20.08
CA LEU A 13 25.31 -21.77 18.68
C LEU A 13 24.09 -22.39 17.98
N LEU A 14 23.32 -23.24 18.66
CA LEU A 14 22.07 -23.78 18.14
C LEU A 14 21.00 -22.70 17.93
N PHE A 15 20.95 -21.70 18.82
CA PHE A 15 20.04 -20.57 18.67
C PHE A 15 20.39 -19.72 17.44
N ILE A 16 21.67 -19.40 17.22
CA ILE A 16 22.12 -18.68 16.02
C ILE A 16 21.82 -19.48 14.74
N PHE A 17 22.07 -20.79 14.74
CA PHE A 17 21.77 -21.65 13.60
C PHE A 17 20.26 -21.72 13.29
N GLY A 18 19.41 -21.69 14.32
CA GLY A 18 17.96 -21.64 14.16
C GLY A 18 17.44 -20.29 13.64
N GLN A 19 18.14 -19.18 13.88
CA GLN A 19 17.80 -17.88 13.29
C GLN A 19 18.19 -17.82 11.81
N LEU A 20 19.31 -18.46 11.44
CA LEU A 20 19.80 -18.50 10.04
C LEU A 20 18.97 -19.40 9.12
N SER A 21 18.11 -20.28 9.67
CA SER A 21 17.20 -21.11 8.88
C SER A 21 15.86 -20.44 8.55
N GLN A 22 15.66 -19.17 8.96
CA GLN A 22 14.52 -18.39 8.46
C GLN A 22 14.66 -18.24 6.95
N GLN A 23 13.77 -18.93 6.24
CA GLN A 23 13.71 -18.90 4.80
C GLN A 23 13.60 -17.45 4.34
N TYR A 24 14.53 -17.07 3.47
CA TYR A 24 14.51 -15.77 2.81
C TYR A 24 13.18 -15.66 2.05
N VAL A 25 12.23 -14.89 2.59
CA VAL A 25 10.96 -14.64 1.90
C VAL A 25 11.30 -13.78 0.68
N LYS A 26 11.43 -14.44 -0.48
CA LYS A 26 11.48 -13.73 -1.75
C LYS A 26 10.11 -13.07 -1.94
N ALA A 27 10.03 -11.80 -1.59
CA ALA A 27 8.93 -10.94 -2.02
C ALA A 27 9.04 -10.76 -3.54
N THR A 28 8.38 -11.64 -4.28
CA THR A 28 8.17 -11.43 -5.72
C THR A 28 7.15 -10.30 -5.85
N TRP A 29 7.61 -9.13 -6.28
CA TRP A 29 6.71 -8.05 -6.69
C TRP A 29 5.87 -8.54 -7.87
N PRO A 30 4.54 -8.37 -7.85
CA PRO A 30 3.71 -8.78 -8.98
C PRO A 30 4.15 -8.01 -10.23
N SER A 31 4.25 -8.71 -11.36
CA SER A 31 4.43 -8.06 -12.65
C SER A 31 3.20 -7.20 -12.90
N LEU A 32 3.41 -5.90 -13.09
CA LEU A 32 2.37 -4.94 -13.47
C LEU A 32 1.89 -5.25 -14.89
N ASN A 33 1.09 -6.31 -15.04
CA ASN A 33 0.23 -6.41 -16.21
C ASN A 33 -0.72 -5.22 -16.12
N SER A 34 -0.77 -4.43 -17.20
CA SER A 34 -1.59 -3.22 -17.27
C SER A 34 -3.03 -3.56 -16.92
N SER A 35 -3.44 -3.20 -15.70
CA SER A 35 -4.81 -3.34 -15.27
C SER A 35 -5.67 -2.32 -16.00
N THR A 36 -6.78 -2.79 -16.56
CA THR A 36 -7.80 -1.98 -17.22
C THR A 36 -8.84 -1.44 -16.24
N ILE A 37 -8.81 -1.79 -14.95
CA ILE A 37 -9.76 -1.33 -13.92
C ILE A 37 -8.99 -0.74 -12.75
N GLN A 38 -9.33 0.49 -12.34
CA GLN A 38 -8.58 1.20 -11.31
C GLN A 38 -9.46 1.61 -10.14
N LEU A 39 -8.89 1.60 -8.94
CA LEU A 39 -9.45 2.28 -7.77
C LEU A 39 -8.81 3.65 -7.62
N LEU A 40 -9.62 4.68 -7.37
CA LEU A 40 -9.12 6.03 -7.08
C LEU A 40 -8.97 6.23 -5.58
N GLY A 41 -7.76 6.47 -5.10
CA GLY A 41 -7.50 6.90 -3.72
C GLY A 41 -7.36 8.43 -3.62
N LEU A 42 -8.13 9.08 -2.76
CA LEU A 42 -8.08 10.54 -2.53
C LEU A 42 -7.40 10.86 -1.19
N PHE A 43 -6.32 11.64 -1.25
CA PHE A 43 -5.43 11.90 -0.10
C PHE A 43 -5.20 13.41 0.09
N SER A 44 -5.11 13.87 1.34
CA SER A 44 -5.13 15.30 1.68
C SER A 44 -3.83 16.08 1.43
N ASP A 45 -2.71 15.41 1.22
CA ASP A 45 -1.45 16.12 0.97
C ASP A 45 -1.42 16.67 -0.46
N GLU A 46 -0.91 17.89 -0.63
CA GLU A 46 -0.66 18.47 -1.96
C GLU A 46 0.42 17.70 -2.73
N VAL A 47 0.37 17.83 -4.06
CA VAL A 47 1.43 17.34 -4.94
C VAL A 47 2.72 18.09 -4.60
N ASN A 48 3.74 17.35 -4.14
CA ASN A 48 5.03 17.90 -3.66
C ASN A 48 4.95 18.71 -2.36
N ALA A 49 4.07 18.36 -1.43
CA ALA A 49 4.07 18.93 -0.08
C ALA A 49 5.49 18.88 0.53
N SER A 50 5.99 20.03 1.00
CA SER A 50 7.30 20.14 1.66
C SER A 50 7.31 19.45 3.02
N GLN A 51 6.16 19.36 3.66
CA GLN A 51 5.93 18.66 4.91
C GLN A 51 4.66 17.78 4.78
N PRO A 52 4.78 16.61 4.12
CA PRO A 52 3.65 15.70 3.99
C PRO A 52 3.24 15.16 5.36
N SER A 53 1.93 14.99 5.58
CA SER A 53 1.41 14.45 6.83
C SER A 53 1.74 12.97 6.93
N GLU A 54 2.24 12.53 8.09
CA GLU A 54 2.54 11.12 8.36
C GLU A 54 1.31 10.24 8.09
N PHE A 55 0.12 10.69 8.49
CA PHE A 55 -1.13 9.99 8.25
C PHE A 55 -1.40 9.78 6.74
N THR A 56 -1.18 10.80 5.92
CA THR A 56 -1.41 10.72 4.48
C THR A 56 -0.40 9.80 3.80
N ILE A 57 0.87 9.84 4.23
CA ILE A 57 1.92 8.95 3.70
C ILE A 57 1.56 7.49 3.95
N HIS A 58 1.23 7.16 5.20
CA HIS A 58 0.94 5.78 5.60
C HIS A 58 -0.37 5.28 4.98
N SER A 59 -1.44 6.08 5.00
CA SER A 59 -2.71 5.69 4.38
C SER A 59 -2.58 5.47 2.87
N ARG A 60 -1.81 6.30 2.17
CA ARG A 60 -1.52 6.12 0.74
C ARG A 60 -0.66 4.89 0.48
N ALA A 61 0.33 4.61 1.32
CA ALA A 61 1.14 3.40 1.23
C ALA A 61 0.29 2.15 1.47
N MET A 62 -0.57 2.16 2.49
CA MET A 62 -1.52 1.08 2.78
C MET A 62 -2.48 0.83 1.62
N PHE A 63 -3.02 1.89 1.01
CA PHE A 63 -3.89 1.78 -0.15
C PHE A 63 -3.19 1.05 -1.31
N LYS A 64 -1.97 1.47 -1.67
CA LYS A 64 -1.19 0.79 -2.72
C LYS A 64 -0.85 -0.65 -2.34
N ALA A 65 -0.46 -0.89 -1.09
CA ALA A 65 -0.15 -2.22 -0.60
C ALA A 65 -1.38 -3.16 -0.68
N ALA A 66 -2.58 -2.67 -0.34
CA ALA A 66 -3.81 -3.44 -0.44
C ALA A 66 -4.12 -3.86 -1.88
N VAL A 67 -3.93 -2.97 -2.86
CA VAL A 67 -4.13 -3.30 -4.27
C VAL A 67 -3.10 -4.33 -4.74
N ILE A 68 -1.83 -4.17 -4.35
CA ILE A 68 -0.77 -5.13 -4.68
C ILE A 68 -1.04 -6.51 -4.05
N LEU A 69 -1.49 -6.54 -2.80
CA LEU A 69 -1.92 -7.76 -2.14
C LEU A 69 -3.10 -8.40 -2.85
N SER A 70 -4.09 -7.62 -3.29
CA SER A 70 -5.23 -8.15 -4.05
C SER A 70 -4.79 -8.85 -5.34
N GLN A 71 -3.77 -8.30 -6.02
CA GLN A 71 -3.17 -8.92 -7.21
C GLN A 71 -2.45 -10.23 -6.86
N GLN A 72 -1.68 -10.25 -5.76
CA GLN A 72 -1.01 -11.46 -5.29
C GLN A 72 -1.99 -12.59 -4.92
N TYR A 73 -3.16 -12.24 -4.41
CA TYR A 73 -4.24 -13.19 -4.10
C TYR A 73 -5.15 -13.51 -5.31
N ASN A 74 -4.80 -13.06 -6.52
CA ASN A 74 -5.60 -13.25 -7.73
C ASN A 74 -7.04 -12.72 -7.62
N ILE A 75 -7.26 -11.68 -6.83
CA ILE A 75 -8.54 -10.99 -6.75
C ILE A 75 -8.73 -10.17 -8.02
N THR A 76 -9.83 -10.43 -8.72
CA THR A 76 -10.15 -9.78 -10.00
C THR A 76 -11.59 -9.27 -10.00
N ILE A 77 -11.85 -8.24 -10.79
CA ILE A 77 -13.18 -7.74 -11.11
C ILE A 77 -13.36 -7.97 -12.60
N GLU A 78 -14.39 -8.71 -12.99
CA GLU A 78 -14.64 -9.07 -14.41
C GLU A 78 -13.43 -9.72 -15.10
N GLY A 79 -12.64 -10.52 -14.34
CA GLY A 79 -11.44 -11.18 -14.85
C GLY A 79 -10.22 -10.27 -15.00
N GLN A 80 -10.31 -9.00 -14.60
CA GLN A 80 -9.24 -8.03 -14.67
C GLN A 80 -8.67 -7.74 -13.29
N PHE A 81 -7.35 -7.61 -13.19
CA PHE A 81 -6.69 -7.21 -11.95
C PHE A 81 -7.08 -5.78 -11.57
N ILE A 82 -7.10 -5.49 -10.28
CA ILE A 82 -7.37 -4.15 -9.77
C ILE A 82 -6.07 -3.34 -9.79
N GLY A 83 -6.10 -2.17 -10.42
CA GLY A 83 -5.05 -1.16 -10.39
C GLY A 83 -5.39 -0.03 -9.43
N TRP A 84 -4.49 0.96 -9.33
CA TRP A 84 -4.69 2.13 -8.48
C TRP A 84 -4.37 3.42 -9.22
N ASN A 85 -5.15 4.47 -8.91
CA ASN A 85 -4.88 5.86 -9.22
C ASN A 85 -4.92 6.67 -7.92
N VAL A 86 -4.16 7.75 -7.85
CA VAL A 86 -4.01 8.56 -6.63
C VAL A 86 -4.31 10.02 -6.96
N GLY A 87 -5.35 10.56 -6.33
CA GLY A 87 -5.66 11.99 -6.34
C GLY A 87 -5.13 12.65 -5.07
N GLN A 88 -4.45 13.78 -5.24
CA GLN A 88 -3.95 14.62 -4.16
C GLN A 88 -4.81 15.88 -4.08
N THR A 89 -5.43 16.09 -2.92
CA THR A 89 -6.58 16.99 -2.76
C THR A 89 -6.26 18.25 -1.96
N GLY A 90 -5.10 18.31 -1.30
CA GLY A 90 -4.73 19.47 -0.48
C GLY A 90 -5.68 19.74 0.69
N GLY A 91 -6.57 18.81 1.05
CA GLY A 91 -7.61 19.08 2.04
C GLY A 91 -8.81 19.86 1.49
N ARG A 92 -8.95 20.02 0.16
CA ARG A 92 -9.92 20.90 -0.52
C ARG A 92 -10.92 20.10 -1.36
N ALA A 93 -12.20 20.39 -1.19
CA ALA A 93 -13.29 19.74 -1.93
C ALA A 93 -13.18 19.90 -3.46
N ILE A 94 -12.78 21.09 -3.93
CA ILE A 94 -12.66 21.36 -5.36
C ILE A 94 -11.59 20.48 -6.02
N ASP A 95 -10.51 20.18 -5.32
CA ASP A 95 -9.44 19.33 -5.84
C ASP A 95 -9.83 17.85 -5.80
N ALA A 96 -10.57 17.44 -4.76
CA ALA A 96 -11.17 16.10 -4.69
C ALA A 96 -12.15 15.87 -5.86
N MET A 97 -13.02 16.85 -6.13
CA MET A 97 -13.95 16.82 -7.26
C MET A 97 -13.19 16.80 -8.59
N SER A 98 -12.23 17.72 -8.78
CA SER A 98 -11.41 17.81 -10.00
C SER A 98 -10.65 16.50 -10.27
N SER A 99 -9.99 15.95 -9.24
CA SER A 99 -9.26 14.67 -9.34
C SER A 99 -10.19 13.52 -9.70
N THR A 100 -11.40 13.49 -9.11
CA THR A 100 -12.40 12.46 -9.39
C THR A 100 -12.90 12.55 -10.83
N CYS A 101 -13.25 13.76 -11.30
CA CYS A 101 -13.67 13.98 -12.69
C CYS A 101 -12.56 13.61 -13.67
N GLN A 102 -11.31 14.01 -13.40
CA GLN A 102 -10.17 13.69 -14.24
C GLN A 102 -9.96 12.16 -14.30
N ALA A 103 -9.97 11.49 -13.15
CA ALA A 103 -9.79 10.03 -13.10
C ALA A 103 -10.92 9.30 -13.84
N ALA A 104 -12.18 9.71 -13.63
CA ALA A 104 -13.34 9.13 -14.32
C ALA A 104 -13.29 9.33 -15.85
N SER A 105 -12.69 10.42 -16.32
CA SER A 105 -12.56 10.71 -17.76
C SER A 105 -11.40 9.99 -18.46
N THR A 106 -10.36 9.62 -17.71
CA THR A 106 -9.09 9.11 -18.28
C THR A 106 -8.83 7.65 -17.97
N SER A 107 -9.57 7.09 -17.01
CA SER A 107 -9.34 5.76 -16.44
C SER A 107 -10.68 5.07 -16.24
N ASN A 108 -10.71 3.74 -16.31
CA ASN A 108 -11.88 2.98 -15.92
C ASN A 108 -11.90 2.82 -14.39
N ILE A 109 -12.38 3.86 -13.70
CA ILE A 109 -12.50 3.87 -12.24
C ILE A 109 -13.75 3.09 -11.84
N VAL A 110 -13.58 2.02 -11.06
CA VAL A 110 -14.70 1.21 -10.54
C VAL A 110 -15.06 1.55 -9.09
N GLY A 111 -14.22 2.32 -8.41
CA GLY A 111 -14.43 2.67 -7.02
C GLY A 111 -13.51 3.79 -6.54
N ILE A 112 -13.95 4.47 -5.49
CA ILE A 112 -13.24 5.58 -4.85
C ILE A 112 -13.01 5.21 -3.38
N VAL A 113 -11.79 5.46 -2.89
CA VAL A 113 -11.38 5.30 -1.49
C VAL A 113 -10.92 6.66 -0.95
N GLY A 114 -11.59 7.15 0.09
CA GLY A 114 -11.38 8.49 0.65
C GLY A 114 -12.65 9.34 0.55
N PRO A 115 -12.55 10.69 0.65
CA PRO A 115 -11.34 11.48 0.92
C PRO A 115 -10.90 11.43 2.39
N ALA A 116 -9.72 11.99 2.69
CA ALA A 116 -9.15 11.97 4.05
C ALA A 116 -9.98 12.80 5.04
N TYR A 117 -10.56 13.91 4.58
CA TYR A 117 -11.43 14.76 5.41
C TYR A 117 -12.85 14.81 4.85
N SER A 118 -13.86 14.76 5.74
CA SER A 118 -15.28 14.84 5.34
C SER A 118 -15.62 16.11 4.57
N ARG A 119 -14.93 17.23 4.85
CA ARG A 119 -15.13 18.51 4.14
C ARG A 119 -14.79 18.45 2.65
N GLU A 120 -14.08 17.42 2.21
CA GLU A 120 -13.68 17.23 0.81
C GLU A 120 -14.75 16.51 -0.01
N SER A 121 -15.77 15.96 0.66
CA SER A 121 -16.96 15.38 0.05
C SER A 121 -18.20 16.18 0.47
N PRO A 122 -18.37 17.42 -0.03
CA PRO A 122 -19.59 18.17 0.22
C PRO A 122 -20.76 17.39 -0.39
N ILE A 123 -21.66 16.92 0.48
CA ILE A 123 -22.92 16.28 0.11
C ILE A 123 -23.87 17.33 -0.45
#